data_AF-R7LEI2-F1
#
_entry.id   AF-R7LEI2-F1
#
_cell.length_a   1.000
_cell.length_b   1.000
_cell.length_c   1.000
_cell.angle_alpha   90.00
_cell.angle_beta   90.00
_cell.angle_gamma   90.00
#
_symmetry.space_group_name_H-M   'P 1'
#
loop_
_entity.id
_entity.type
_entity.pdbx_description
1 polymer ?
#
loop_
_entity_poly.entity_id
_entity_poly.type
_entity_poly.pdbx_seq_one_letter_code
_entity_poly.pdbx_strand_id
1 'polypeptide(L)'
;MRNRIAKTLRAQRFKNGSVAFDRAEVRFEVDEKGHPISTYVKVAKDANKLIEEFMLLANRSVAAKIAIVPKGRKPKVFPYRIHDVPDPEKMEKLSAFIARFGYKIRTEGTKTEVSKSLNRLLSDVKGKKEENVVEMVALRAMMKARYSIHNIGHYGLMFQYYTHFTSPIRRYPDTLVHRLLTRYEQGGRSVNATKYEELCEHASNMEQLAATAERASIKYKQVEFMADRIGQEFDGTVSGVTEFGLYVEVDESKCEGMIPLRMLLDDYYEFDERNFCLVGRRFRKRYGLGDKVRIRVERANLERRQLDFALVSDEAEVSAKHIAPPKAAKPVVEKSKKKGRNKGRGKAKRYK
;
A
#
# COMPACT_ATOMS: atom_id res chain seq x y z
N MET A 1 12.40 -19.54 28.62
CA MET A 1 12.92 -18.21 29.05
C MET A 1 13.01 -17.19 27.90
N ARG A 2 13.85 -17.37 26.86
CA ARG A 2 14.05 -16.37 25.78
C ARG A 2 12.78 -15.89 25.07
N ASN A 3 11.83 -16.80 24.78
CA ASN A 3 10.55 -16.44 24.15
C ASN A 3 9.70 -15.49 25.00
N ARG A 4 9.69 -15.69 26.33
CA ARG A 4 8.96 -14.81 27.25
C ARG A 4 9.52 -13.38 27.21
N ILE A 5 10.85 -13.24 27.23
CA ILE A 5 11.52 -11.93 27.15
C ILE A 5 11.17 -11.23 25.84
N ALA A 6 11.27 -11.94 24.70
CA ALA A 6 10.93 -11.37 23.40
C ALA A 6 9.48 -10.89 23.35
N LYS A 7 8.52 -11.69 23.86
CA LYS A 7 7.11 -11.28 23.94
C LYS A 7 6.91 -10.04 24.81
N THR A 8 7.60 -9.93 25.94
CA THR A 8 7.55 -8.72 26.80
C THR A 8 8.13 -7.50 26.08
N LEU A 9 9.28 -7.61 25.44
CA LEU A 9 9.89 -6.52 24.67
C LEU A 9 8.98 -6.05 23.54
N ARG A 10 8.37 -7.00 22.81
CA ARG A 10 7.41 -6.72 21.75
C ARG A 10 6.20 -5.97 22.27
N ALA A 11 5.58 -6.45 23.35
CA ALA A 11 4.42 -5.80 23.96
C ALA A 11 4.73 -4.36 24.41
N GLN A 12 5.92 -4.12 24.99
CA GLN A 12 6.37 -2.78 25.35
C GLN A 12 6.57 -1.88 24.12
N ARG A 13 7.17 -2.41 23.05
CA ARG A 13 7.38 -1.68 21.78
C ARG A 13 6.07 -1.23 21.16
N PHE A 14 5.05 -2.08 21.11
CA PHE A 14 3.72 -1.71 20.62
C PHE A 14 2.99 -0.75 21.56
N LYS A 15 3.10 -0.93 22.88
CA LYS A 15 2.55 0.02 23.87
C LYS A 15 3.11 1.43 23.70
N ASN A 16 4.36 1.54 23.28
CA ASN A 16 5.05 2.80 23.01
C ASN A 16 4.76 3.38 21.61
N GLY A 17 3.93 2.72 20.80
CA GLY A 17 3.44 3.24 19.52
C GLY A 17 4.16 2.72 18.28
N SER A 18 5.00 1.69 18.36
CA SER A 18 5.56 1.08 17.14
C SER A 18 4.42 0.59 16.24
N VAL A 19 4.57 0.80 14.94
CA VAL A 19 3.56 0.43 13.95
C VAL A 19 3.93 -0.93 13.35
N ALA A 20 2.98 -1.86 13.36
CA ALA A 20 3.11 -3.14 12.66
C ALA A 20 2.35 -3.06 11.35
N PHE A 21 3.07 -3.28 10.26
CA PHE A 21 2.48 -3.68 9.01
C PHE A 21 2.91 -5.11 8.76
N ASP A 22 1.95 -6.02 8.65
CA ASP A 22 2.24 -7.37 8.19
C ASP A 22 2.09 -7.36 6.67
N ARG A 23 3.15 -7.71 5.94
CA ARG A 23 3.08 -7.83 4.49
C ARG A 23 3.17 -9.30 4.15
N ALA A 24 2.09 -9.83 3.59
CA ALA A 24 2.13 -11.12 2.93
C ALA A 24 3.16 -11.09 1.80
N GLU A 25 4.28 -11.80 1.98
CA GLU A 25 5.28 -12.00 0.93
C GLU A 25 4.98 -13.30 0.19
N VAL A 26 4.63 -13.18 -1.09
CA VAL A 26 4.50 -14.33 -1.99
C VAL A 26 5.88 -14.85 -2.34
N ARG A 27 6.07 -16.15 -2.19
CA ARG A 27 7.27 -16.89 -2.60
C ARG A 27 6.86 -18.03 -3.52
N PHE A 28 7.84 -18.49 -4.31
CA PHE A 28 7.66 -19.55 -5.28
C PHE A 28 8.49 -20.75 -4.88
N GLU A 29 7.91 -21.93 -4.96
CA GLU A 29 8.69 -23.17 -5.09
C GLU A 29 9.02 -23.33 -6.57
N VAL A 30 10.27 -23.67 -6.86
CA VAL A 30 10.77 -23.82 -8.22
C VAL A 30 11.32 -25.21 -8.43
N ASP A 31 11.22 -25.72 -9.65
CA ASP A 31 11.85 -26.97 -10.05
C ASP A 31 13.37 -26.82 -10.27
N GLU A 32 14.03 -27.90 -10.71
CA GLU A 32 15.47 -27.93 -10.98
C GLU A 32 15.91 -26.95 -12.08
N LYS A 33 14.99 -26.58 -12.98
CA LYS A 33 15.22 -25.61 -14.06
C LYS A 33 14.89 -24.18 -13.63
N GLY A 34 14.41 -24.00 -12.40
CA GLY A 34 14.02 -22.73 -11.83
C GLY A 34 12.60 -22.29 -12.22
N HIS A 35 11.80 -23.15 -12.84
CA HIS A 35 10.42 -22.85 -13.23
C HIS A 35 9.48 -22.94 -12.01
N PRO A 36 8.58 -21.96 -11.78
CA PRO A 36 7.73 -21.93 -10.59
C PRO A 36 6.61 -22.98 -10.65
N ILE A 37 6.59 -23.90 -9.68
CA ILE A 37 5.60 -24.98 -9.58
C ILE A 37 4.45 -24.66 -8.63
N SER A 38 4.71 -23.86 -7.59
CA SER A 38 3.71 -23.51 -6.58
C SER A 38 4.00 -22.13 -5.98
N THR A 39 2.97 -21.53 -5.39
CA THR A 39 3.04 -20.25 -4.66
C THR A 39 2.68 -20.46 -3.20
N TYR A 40 3.39 -19.78 -2.30
CA TYR A 40 3.03 -19.76 -0.89
C TYR A 40 3.28 -18.39 -0.27
N VAL A 41 2.48 -18.05 0.75
CA VAL A 41 2.67 -16.83 1.52
C VAL A 41 3.56 -17.11 2.72
N LYS A 42 4.65 -16.36 2.83
CA LYS A 42 5.57 -16.50 3.96
C LYS A 42 4.97 -15.83 5.21
N VAL A 43 4.70 -16.63 6.24
CA VAL A 43 4.18 -16.14 7.54
C VAL A 43 5.28 -16.12 8.60
N ALA A 44 5.38 -15.03 9.35
CA ALA A 44 6.33 -14.89 10.45
C ALA A 44 5.92 -15.72 11.68
N LYS A 45 6.75 -16.73 12.03
CA LYS A 45 6.54 -17.59 13.20
C LYS A 45 7.10 -16.94 14.48
N ASP A 46 6.75 -17.48 15.65
CA ASP A 46 7.25 -17.02 16.96
C ASP A 46 8.79 -16.99 17.04
N ALA A 47 9.47 -17.95 16.39
CA ALA A 47 10.93 -17.97 16.31
C ALA A 47 11.49 -16.77 15.53
N ASN A 48 10.85 -16.37 14.42
CA ASN A 48 11.25 -15.19 13.65
C ASN A 48 11.10 -13.92 14.49
N LYS A 49 9.94 -13.78 15.17
CA LYS A 49 9.63 -12.64 16.05
C LYS A 49 10.60 -12.58 17.23
N LEU A 50 10.98 -13.73 17.80
CA LEU A 50 11.98 -13.79 18.86
C LEU A 50 13.32 -13.20 18.40
N ILE A 51 13.84 -13.65 17.26
CA ILE A 51 15.10 -13.14 16.72
C ILE A 51 14.98 -11.64 16.41
N GLU A 52 13.88 -11.21 15.79
CA GLU A 52 13.61 -9.79 15.50
C GLU A 52 13.77 -8.92 16.75
N GLU A 53 13.12 -9.24 17.87
CA GLU A 53 13.17 -8.41 19.08
C GLU A 53 14.58 -8.34 19.70
N PHE A 54 15.35 -9.44 19.68
CA PHE A 54 16.73 -9.41 20.16
C PHE A 54 17.65 -8.61 19.25
N MET A 55 17.46 -8.68 17.92
CA MET A 55 18.21 -7.86 16.99
C MET A 55 17.89 -6.37 17.15
N LEU A 56 16.61 -6.02 17.33
CA LEU A 56 16.16 -4.65 17.61
C LEU A 56 16.78 -4.12 18.90
N LEU A 57 16.84 -4.94 19.95
CA LEU A 57 17.47 -4.58 21.21
C LEU A 57 18.96 -4.27 21.02
N ALA A 58 19.71 -5.15 20.35
CA ALA A 58 21.14 -4.94 20.08
C ALA A 58 21.38 -3.66 19.26
N ASN A 59 20.64 -3.49 18.17
CA ASN A 59 20.68 -2.33 17.28
C ASN A 59 20.43 -1.02 18.04
N ARG A 60 19.39 -0.98 18.89
CA ARG A 60 19.05 0.19 19.71
C ARG A 60 20.13 0.50 20.75
N SER A 61 20.66 -0.53 21.43
CA SER A 61 21.70 -0.37 22.45
C SER A 61 22.99 0.18 21.87
N VAL A 62 23.42 -0.30 20.70
CA VAL A 62 24.61 0.21 20.01
C VAL A 62 24.42 1.67 19.59
N ALA A 63 23.27 2.01 19.01
CA ALA A 63 22.97 3.39 18.63
C ALA A 63 22.96 4.33 19.86
N ALA A 64 22.32 3.92 20.96
CA ALA A 64 22.25 4.71 22.18
C ALA A 64 23.64 4.92 22.82
N LYS A 65 24.51 3.89 22.81
CA LYS A 65 25.87 3.96 23.34
C LYS A 65 26.71 5.07 22.68
N ILE A 66 26.51 5.32 21.39
CA ILE A 66 27.24 6.36 20.65
C ILE A 66 26.54 7.73 20.73
N ALA A 67 25.21 7.74 20.70
CA ALA A 67 24.43 8.96 20.65
C ALA A 67 24.32 9.69 22.01
N ILE A 68 24.28 8.94 23.12
CA ILE A 68 24.12 9.49 24.45
C ILE A 68 25.51 9.79 25.03
N VAL A 69 25.87 11.07 25.10
CA VAL A 69 27.16 11.54 25.60
C VAL A 69 26.99 12.51 26.78
N PRO A 70 28.00 12.65 27.66
CA PRO A 70 27.96 13.63 28.74
C PRO A 70 27.71 15.05 28.25
N LYS A 71 27.08 15.87 29.09
CA LYS A 71 26.77 17.27 28.80
C LYS A 71 28.04 18.02 28.35
N GLY A 72 27.94 18.78 27.26
CA GLY A 72 29.05 19.54 26.69
C GLY A 72 29.91 18.77 25.68
N ARG A 73 29.68 17.46 25.47
CA ARG A 73 30.31 16.71 24.38
C ARG A 73 29.36 16.55 23.20
N LYS A 74 29.92 16.54 21.98
CA LYS A 74 29.17 16.18 20.78
C LYS A 74 29.27 14.66 20.55
N PRO A 75 28.17 13.99 20.16
CA PRO A 75 28.21 12.60 19.72
C PRO A 75 29.22 12.42 18.58
N LYS A 76 29.87 11.27 18.53
CA LYS A 76 30.74 10.93 17.40
C LYS A 76 29.90 10.65 16.16
N VAL A 77 30.45 10.88 14.98
CA VAL A 77 29.82 10.56 13.70
C VAL A 77 29.52 9.06 13.65
N PHE A 78 28.29 8.71 13.29
CA PHE A 78 27.84 7.33 13.32
C PHE A 78 26.65 7.14 12.36
N PRO A 79 26.63 6.08 11.53
CA PRO A 79 25.46 5.78 10.71
C PRO A 79 24.26 5.38 11.58
N TYR A 80 23.13 6.04 11.37
CA TYR A 80 21.84 5.68 11.94
C TYR A 80 20.92 5.14 10.85
N ARG A 81 19.97 4.29 11.25
CA ARG A 81 18.85 3.89 10.41
C ARG A 81 17.66 4.74 10.84
N ILE A 82 17.36 5.76 10.04
CA ILE A 82 16.33 6.75 10.34
C ILE A 82 15.05 6.47 9.56
N HIS A 83 13.93 6.83 10.15
CA HIS A 83 12.62 6.76 9.50
C HIS A 83 11.81 7.96 9.99
N ASP A 84 11.46 8.84 9.06
CA ASP A 84 10.77 10.07 9.38
C ASP A 84 9.29 9.84 9.73
N VAL A 85 8.63 10.88 10.22
CA VAL A 85 7.18 10.90 10.39
C VAL A 85 6.47 10.72 9.04
N PRO A 86 5.21 10.24 9.01
CA PRO A 86 4.44 10.13 7.79
C PRO A 86 4.29 11.48 7.09
N ASP A 87 4.16 11.44 5.77
CA ASP A 87 3.97 12.63 4.95
C ASP A 87 2.59 13.26 5.25
N PRO A 88 2.50 14.56 5.62
CA PRO A 88 1.23 15.19 6.00
C PRO A 88 0.16 15.10 4.91
N GLU A 89 0.54 15.34 3.65
CA GLU A 89 -0.39 15.34 2.52
C GLU A 89 -0.93 13.92 2.26
N LYS A 90 -0.07 12.90 2.38
CA LYS A 90 -0.52 11.50 2.31
C LYS A 90 -1.36 11.08 3.51
N MET A 91 -1.10 11.62 4.69
CA MET A 91 -1.93 11.37 5.88
C MET A 91 -3.33 11.98 5.74
N GLU A 92 -3.46 13.14 5.11
CA GLU A 92 -4.75 13.73 4.76
C GLU A 92 -5.50 12.87 3.74
N LYS A 93 -4.81 12.41 2.68
CA LYS A 93 -5.39 11.46 1.71
C LYS A 93 -5.87 10.18 2.39
N LEU A 94 -5.08 9.61 3.31
CA LEU A 94 -5.48 8.46 4.12
C LEU A 94 -6.72 8.77 4.97
N SER A 95 -6.75 9.91 5.66
CA SER A 95 -7.87 10.33 6.50
C SER A 95 -9.17 10.45 5.71
N ALA A 96 -9.14 11.12 4.56
CA ALA A 96 -10.28 11.24 3.65
C ALA A 96 -10.73 9.87 3.10
N PHE A 97 -9.77 8.98 2.80
CA PHE A 97 -10.07 7.64 2.33
C PHE A 97 -10.80 6.82 3.39
N ILE A 98 -10.29 6.74 4.62
CA ILE A 98 -10.85 5.88 5.66
C ILE A 98 -12.17 6.40 6.24
N ALA A 99 -12.44 7.70 6.14
CA ALA A 99 -13.68 8.32 6.64
C ALA A 99 -14.95 7.69 6.03
N ARG A 100 -14.87 7.20 4.79
CA ARG A 100 -15.99 6.51 4.11
C ARG A 100 -16.40 5.19 4.79
N PHE A 101 -15.44 4.54 5.44
CA PHE A 101 -15.67 3.30 6.18
C PHE A 101 -16.04 3.59 7.64
N GLY A 102 -16.24 4.86 8.00
CA GLY A 102 -16.57 5.29 9.36
C GLY A 102 -15.38 5.40 10.30
N TYR A 103 -14.14 5.24 9.81
CA TYR A 103 -12.94 5.40 10.64
C TYR A 103 -12.47 6.84 10.71
N LYS A 104 -11.72 7.13 11.76
CA LYS A 104 -11.05 8.42 11.95
C LYS A 104 -9.61 8.17 12.37
N ILE A 105 -8.71 8.99 11.85
CA ILE A 105 -7.31 9.00 12.26
C ILE A 105 -6.92 10.42 12.66
N ARG A 106 -6.13 10.54 13.72
CA ARG A 106 -5.48 11.81 14.06
C ARG A 106 -4.30 12.03 13.11
N THR A 107 -4.36 13.12 12.36
CA THR A 107 -3.28 13.57 11.45
C THR A 107 -2.34 14.58 12.13
N GLU A 108 -2.78 15.16 13.26
CA GLU A 108 -2.06 16.19 14.01
C GLU A 108 -1.78 15.77 15.46
N GLY A 109 -0.87 16.47 16.12
CA GLY A 109 -0.47 16.25 17.51
C GLY A 109 0.95 15.69 17.65
N THR A 110 1.25 15.08 18.79
CA THR A 110 2.57 14.48 19.02
C THR A 110 2.76 13.22 18.16
N LYS A 111 4.02 12.89 17.81
CA LYS A 111 4.37 11.67 17.04
C LYS A 111 3.75 10.40 17.64
N THR A 112 3.70 10.32 18.96
CA THR A 112 3.12 9.20 19.70
C THR A 112 1.61 9.12 19.57
N GLU A 113 0.90 10.25 19.57
CA GLU A 113 -0.55 10.28 19.41
C GLU A 113 -0.97 9.87 18.01
N VAL A 114 -0.29 10.38 16.98
CA VAL A 114 -0.52 9.99 15.58
C VAL A 114 -0.25 8.49 15.39
N SER A 115 0.87 7.97 15.91
CA SER A 115 1.20 6.54 15.83
C SER A 115 0.18 5.65 16.55
N LYS A 116 -0.28 6.06 17.74
CA LYS A 116 -1.34 5.35 18.47
C LYS A 116 -2.66 5.37 17.71
N SER A 117 -3.01 6.50 17.09
CA SER A 117 -4.21 6.59 16.26
C SER A 117 -4.13 5.68 15.03
N LEU A 118 -2.96 5.60 14.39
CA LEU A 118 -2.71 4.69 13.28
C LEU A 118 -2.81 3.23 13.71
N ASN A 119 -2.18 2.84 14.82
CA ASN A 119 -2.29 1.48 15.36
C ASN A 119 -3.73 1.11 15.74
N ARG A 120 -4.50 2.06 16.27
CA ARG A 120 -5.93 1.86 16.54
C ARG A 120 -6.70 1.60 15.24
N LEU A 121 -6.47 2.40 14.20
CA LEU A 121 -7.06 2.17 12.88
C LEU A 121 -6.75 0.75 12.38
N LEU A 122 -5.48 0.34 12.38
CA LEU A 122 -5.05 -0.99 11.93
C LEU A 122 -5.69 -2.12 12.77
N SER A 123 -5.86 -1.90 14.07
CA SER A 123 -6.57 -2.84 14.95
C SER A 123 -8.08 -2.88 14.67
N ASP A 124 -8.70 -1.74 14.37
CA ASP A 124 -10.15 -1.61 14.17
C ASP A 124 -10.59 -2.19 12.81
N VAL A 125 -9.71 -2.19 11.81
CA VAL A 125 -9.97 -2.80 10.48
C VAL A 125 -9.68 -4.28 10.43
N LYS A 126 -8.98 -4.83 11.42
CA LYS A 126 -8.57 -6.23 11.42
C LYS A 126 -9.76 -7.19 11.34
N GLY A 127 -9.70 -8.14 10.40
CA GLY A 127 -10.75 -9.11 10.10
C GLY A 127 -11.93 -8.55 9.31
N LYS A 128 -11.89 -7.28 8.89
CA LYS A 128 -12.96 -6.66 8.08
C LYS A 128 -12.62 -6.71 6.60
N LYS A 129 -13.64 -6.48 5.77
CA LYS A 129 -13.51 -6.55 4.30
C LYS A 129 -12.50 -5.53 3.76
N GLU A 130 -12.40 -4.39 4.42
CA GLU A 130 -11.53 -3.28 4.04
C GLU A 130 -10.11 -3.34 4.65
N GLU A 131 -9.78 -4.37 5.46
CA GLU A 131 -8.48 -4.52 6.14
C GLU A 131 -7.30 -4.28 5.18
N ASN A 132 -7.17 -5.15 4.17
CA ASN A 132 -6.06 -5.13 3.23
C ASN A 132 -5.88 -3.78 2.53
N VAL A 133 -7.00 -3.13 2.19
CA VAL A 133 -7.01 -1.87 1.46
C VAL A 133 -6.57 -0.73 2.38
N VAL A 134 -7.09 -0.66 3.60
CA VAL A 134 -6.72 0.36 4.58
C VAL A 134 -5.24 0.21 4.96
N GLU A 135 -4.77 -1.02 5.19
CA GLU A 135 -3.35 -1.29 5.47
C GLU A 135 -2.45 -0.83 4.33
N MET A 136 -2.84 -1.09 3.07
CA MET A 136 -2.07 -0.68 1.90
C MET A 136 -1.99 0.85 1.75
N VAL A 137 -3.10 1.57 1.92
CA VAL A 137 -3.11 3.05 1.83
C VAL A 137 -2.33 3.65 3.01
N ALA A 138 -2.47 3.08 4.22
CA ALA A 138 -1.72 3.48 5.39
C ALA A 138 -0.20 3.30 5.20
N LEU A 139 0.23 2.18 4.63
CA LEU A 139 1.63 1.93 4.26
C LEU A 139 2.19 2.99 3.30
N ARG A 140 1.39 3.40 2.31
CA ARG A 140 1.81 4.41 1.32
C ARG A 140 1.98 5.80 1.93
N ALA A 141 1.30 6.10 3.03
CA ALA A 141 1.45 7.36 3.77
C ALA A 141 2.75 7.43 4.58
N MET A 142 3.37 6.29 4.90
CA MET A 142 4.62 6.23 5.64
C MET A 142 5.82 6.66 4.79
N MET A 143 6.81 7.28 5.43
CA MET A 143 8.09 7.60 4.80
C MET A 143 8.99 6.37 4.70
N LYS A 144 9.85 6.31 3.67
CA LYS A 144 10.84 5.23 3.56
C LYS A 144 11.97 5.45 4.56
N ALA A 145 12.42 4.40 5.23
CA ALA A 145 13.62 4.47 6.06
C ALA A 145 14.87 4.60 5.19
N ARG A 146 15.89 5.31 5.70
CA ARG A 146 17.19 5.51 5.03
C ARG A 146 18.33 5.51 6.05
N TYR A 147 19.56 5.42 5.55
CA TYR A 147 20.75 5.66 6.38
C TYR A 147 21.11 7.14 6.37
N SER A 148 21.57 7.66 7.50
CA SER A 148 22.15 9.01 7.64
C SER A 148 22.97 9.09 8.93
N ILE A 149 23.94 9.99 8.98
CA ILE A 149 24.63 10.36 10.22
C ILE A 149 23.79 11.28 11.11
N HIS A 150 22.74 11.89 10.54
CA HIS A 150 21.83 12.78 11.26
C HIS A 150 20.69 11.97 11.88
N ASN A 151 20.78 11.73 13.18
CA ASN A 151 19.75 10.98 13.88
C ASN A 151 18.47 11.80 14.09
N ILE A 152 17.41 11.44 13.36
CA ILE A 152 16.04 11.95 13.58
C ILE A 152 15.14 10.92 14.29
N GLY A 153 15.69 9.78 14.70
CA GLY A 153 14.96 8.63 15.22
C GLY A 153 14.35 7.75 14.12
N HIS A 154 13.59 6.75 14.55
CA HIS A 154 12.92 5.79 13.68
C HIS A 154 11.44 5.69 14.05
N TYR A 155 10.60 6.46 13.35
CA TYR A 155 9.17 6.59 13.63
C TYR A 155 8.44 5.24 13.66
N GLY A 156 8.59 4.39 12.64
CA GLY A 156 7.88 3.09 12.61
C GLY A 156 8.21 2.15 13.79
N LEU A 157 9.38 2.30 14.41
CA LEU A 157 9.83 1.50 15.56
C LEU A 157 9.61 2.23 16.90
N MET A 158 9.27 3.52 16.87
CA MET A 158 9.27 4.42 18.03
C MET A 158 10.59 4.39 18.83
N PHE A 159 11.71 4.35 18.11
CA PHE A 159 13.04 4.42 18.71
C PHE A 159 13.69 5.77 18.46
N GLN A 160 14.20 6.40 19.52
CA GLN A 160 14.96 7.66 19.42
C GLN A 160 16.36 7.44 18.82
N TYR A 161 16.97 6.29 19.09
CA TYR A 161 18.29 5.91 18.59
C TYR A 161 18.19 4.53 17.96
N TYR A 162 18.51 4.42 16.67
CA TYR A 162 18.48 3.14 15.98
C TYR A 162 19.52 3.10 14.85
N THR A 163 20.22 1.99 14.75
CA THR A 163 21.15 1.69 13.67
C THR A 163 21.06 0.22 13.28
N HIS A 164 21.59 -0.15 12.14
CA HIS A 164 21.79 -1.55 11.82
C HIS A 164 23.20 -1.99 12.25
N PHE A 165 23.27 -3.00 13.12
CA PHE A 165 24.51 -3.55 13.65
C PHE A 165 24.61 -5.07 13.45
N THR A 166 23.49 -5.75 13.32
CA THR A 166 23.35 -7.20 13.48
C THR A 166 23.57 -8.03 12.21
N SER A 167 23.97 -7.43 11.09
CA SER A 167 24.17 -8.16 9.82
C SER A 167 25.31 -7.62 8.93
N PRO A 168 26.55 -7.48 9.43
CA PRO A 168 27.69 -6.95 8.66
C PRO A 168 28.04 -7.76 7.41
N ILE A 169 27.75 -9.07 7.39
CA ILE A 169 28.03 -9.95 6.24
C ILE A 169 27.25 -9.52 4.97
N ARG A 170 26.06 -8.93 5.13
CA ARG A 170 25.14 -8.65 4.02
C ARG A 170 24.68 -7.19 3.93
N ARG A 171 25.18 -6.32 4.81
CA ARG A 171 24.86 -4.89 4.82
C ARG A 171 26.11 -4.08 5.14
N TYR A 172 26.50 -3.25 4.17
CA TYR A 172 27.67 -2.39 4.32
C TYR A 172 27.57 -1.38 5.50
N PRO A 173 26.39 -0.77 5.79
CA PRO A 173 26.25 0.11 6.96
C PRO A 173 26.58 -0.56 8.29
N ASP A 174 26.21 -1.84 8.48
CA ASP A 174 26.57 -2.59 9.68
C ASP A 174 28.10 -2.74 9.79
N THR A 175 28.80 -2.99 8.68
CA THR A 175 30.28 -3.04 8.66
C THR A 175 30.91 -1.69 9.03
N LEU A 176 30.35 -0.58 8.56
CA LEU A 176 30.79 0.76 8.97
C LEU A 176 30.59 0.96 10.48
N VAL A 177 29.41 0.60 10.99
CA VAL A 177 29.06 0.67 12.40
C VAL A 177 30.03 -0.14 13.26
N HIS A 178 30.34 -1.38 12.87
CA HIS A 178 31.32 -2.23 13.57
C HIS A 178 32.70 -1.58 13.63
N ARG A 179 33.21 -1.09 12.49
CA ARG A 179 34.53 -0.41 12.44
C ARG A 179 34.58 0.84 13.32
N LEU A 180 33.52 1.63 13.29
CA LEU A 180 33.43 2.84 14.12
C LEU A 180 33.32 2.52 15.60
N LEU A 181 32.54 1.50 15.97
CA LEU A 181 32.40 1.06 17.35
C LEU A 181 33.77 0.65 17.91
N THR A 182 34.50 -0.23 17.21
CA THR A 182 35.86 -0.64 17.60
C THR A 182 36.80 0.54 17.73
N ARG A 183 36.83 1.43 16.72
CA ARG A 183 37.67 2.64 16.73
C ARG A 183 37.37 3.51 17.97
N TYR A 184 36.11 3.66 18.32
CA TYR A 184 35.69 4.56 19.39
C TYR A 184 35.89 3.97 20.78
N GLU A 185 35.79 2.65 20.92
CA GLU A 185 36.16 1.93 22.15
C GLU A 185 37.67 2.01 22.43
N GLN A 186 38.49 2.07 21.38
CA GLN A 186 39.94 2.28 21.48
C GLN A 186 40.33 3.77 21.67
N GLY A 187 39.39 4.65 22.01
CA GLY A 187 39.66 6.07 22.23
C GLY A 187 39.87 6.89 20.94
N GLY A 188 39.65 6.32 19.76
CA GLY A 188 39.84 7.00 18.48
C GLY A 188 38.94 8.23 18.29
N ARG A 189 39.46 9.22 17.56
CA ARG A 189 38.73 10.45 17.19
C ARG A 189 37.57 10.16 16.24
N SER A 190 36.58 11.06 16.24
CA SER A 190 35.45 11.02 15.29
C SER A 190 35.94 11.04 13.84
N VAL A 191 35.17 10.43 12.95
CA VAL A 191 35.46 10.41 11.51
C VAL A 191 34.90 11.65 10.82
N ASN A 192 35.29 11.87 9.57
CA ASN A 192 34.76 12.94 8.73
C ASN A 192 33.27 12.73 8.49
N ALA A 193 32.45 13.74 8.83
CA ALA A 193 31.00 13.69 8.74
C ALA A 193 30.52 13.59 7.28
N THR A 194 30.99 14.47 6.41
CA THR A 194 30.61 14.53 4.99
C THR A 194 30.80 13.20 4.29
N LYS A 195 32.00 12.61 4.43
CA LYS A 195 32.32 11.30 3.86
C LYS A 195 31.37 10.20 4.33
N TYR A 196 30.99 10.21 5.61
CA TYR A 196 30.10 9.18 6.15
C TYR A 196 28.64 9.40 5.78
N GLU A 197 28.20 10.64 5.55
CA GLU A 197 26.87 10.90 4.99
C GLU A 197 26.79 10.41 3.54
N GLU A 198 27.81 10.68 2.71
CA GLU A 198 27.89 10.15 1.34
C GLU A 198 27.81 8.61 1.30
N LEU A 199 28.50 7.93 2.23
CA LEU A 199 28.41 6.48 2.36
C LEU A 199 27.02 6.00 2.79
N CYS A 200 26.32 6.77 3.64
CA CYS A 200 24.95 6.48 4.05
C CYS A 200 23.96 6.65 2.88
N GLU A 201 24.11 7.71 2.09
CA GLU A 201 23.32 7.95 0.88
C GLU A 201 23.53 6.84 -0.14
N HIS A 202 24.79 6.48 -0.43
CA HIS A 202 25.13 5.37 -1.31
C HIS A 202 24.47 4.06 -0.86
N ALA A 203 24.60 3.70 0.43
CA ALA A 203 23.99 2.49 0.96
C ALA A 203 22.46 2.50 0.87
N SER A 204 21.82 3.66 1.05
CA SER A 204 20.38 3.83 0.91
C SER A 204 19.92 3.67 -0.54
N ASN A 205 20.70 4.16 -1.50
CA ASN A 205 20.44 4.00 -2.93
C ASN A 205 20.59 2.53 -3.37
N MET A 206 21.64 1.86 -2.89
CA MET A 206 21.86 0.43 -3.17
C MET A 206 20.76 -0.46 -2.58
N GLU A 207 20.25 -0.14 -1.40
CA GLU A 207 19.09 -0.83 -0.82
C GLU A 207 17.84 -0.68 -1.70
N GLN A 208 17.56 0.53 -2.20
CA GLN A 208 16.43 0.77 -3.10
C GLN A 208 16.58 0.05 -4.44
N LEU A 209 17.79 0.01 -4.99
CA LEU A 209 18.10 -0.72 -6.21
C LEU A 209 17.87 -2.22 -6.01
N ALA A 210 18.41 -2.81 -4.94
CA ALA A 210 18.23 -4.21 -4.61
C ALA A 210 16.75 -4.57 -4.41
N ALA A 211 15.99 -3.75 -3.67
CA ALA A 211 14.55 -3.96 -3.46
C ALA A 211 13.73 -3.81 -4.76
N THR A 212 14.20 -3.02 -5.72
CA THR A 212 13.58 -2.91 -7.06
C THR A 212 13.87 -4.14 -7.90
N ALA A 213 15.10 -4.64 -7.86
CA ALA A 213 15.50 -5.88 -8.53
C ALA A 213 14.75 -7.10 -7.96
N GLU A 214 14.62 -7.21 -6.63
CA GLU A 214 13.86 -8.30 -5.99
C GLU A 214 12.38 -8.28 -6.43
N ARG A 215 11.72 -7.11 -6.39
CA ARG A 215 10.34 -6.96 -6.88
C ARG A 215 10.20 -7.33 -8.35
N ALA A 216 11.15 -6.92 -9.18
CA ALA A 216 11.19 -7.29 -10.60
C ALA A 216 11.34 -8.80 -10.82
N SER A 217 12.16 -9.47 -10.03
CA SER A 217 12.35 -10.93 -10.07
C SER A 217 11.10 -11.67 -9.62
N ILE A 218 10.47 -11.23 -8.52
CA ILE A 218 9.18 -11.79 -8.07
C ILE A 218 8.10 -11.60 -9.14
N LYS A 219 8.02 -10.41 -9.76
CA LYS A 219 7.06 -10.14 -10.83
C LYS A 219 7.31 -11.03 -12.05
N TYR A 220 8.57 -11.25 -12.41
CA TYR A 220 8.93 -12.18 -13.48
C TYR A 220 8.41 -13.59 -13.18
N LYS A 221 8.62 -14.08 -11.95
CA LYS A 221 8.12 -15.41 -11.54
C LYS A 221 6.60 -15.48 -11.44
N GLN A 222 5.91 -14.40 -11.07
CA GLN A 222 4.45 -14.32 -11.17
C GLN A 222 3.97 -14.49 -12.61
N VAL A 223 4.61 -13.79 -13.56
CA VAL A 223 4.25 -13.85 -14.99
C VAL A 223 4.54 -15.23 -15.56
N GLU A 224 5.69 -15.80 -15.25
CA GLU A 224 6.07 -17.16 -15.66
C GLU A 224 5.08 -18.20 -15.12
N PHE A 225 4.73 -18.13 -13.83
CA PHE A 225 3.75 -19.02 -13.20
C PHE A 225 2.36 -18.89 -13.82
N MET A 226 1.93 -17.68 -14.16
CA MET A 226 0.60 -17.44 -14.73
C MET A 226 0.54 -17.72 -16.24
N ALA A 227 1.68 -17.84 -16.93
CA ALA A 227 1.73 -18.15 -18.35
C ALA A 227 1.14 -19.52 -18.67
N ASP A 228 1.35 -20.52 -17.81
CA ASP A 228 0.77 -21.86 -17.96
C ASP A 228 -0.74 -21.90 -17.69
N ARG A 229 -1.31 -20.77 -17.28
CA ARG A 229 -2.72 -20.61 -16.89
C ARG A 229 -3.48 -19.64 -17.79
N ILE A 230 -2.92 -19.28 -18.95
CA ILE A 230 -3.62 -18.46 -19.96
C ILE A 230 -4.95 -19.11 -20.34
N GLY A 231 -6.00 -18.30 -20.41
CA GLY A 231 -7.37 -18.72 -20.69
C GLY A 231 -8.16 -19.20 -19.47
N GLN A 232 -7.50 -19.49 -18.34
CA GLN A 232 -8.18 -19.92 -17.11
C GLN A 232 -8.75 -18.73 -16.34
N GLU A 233 -9.81 -18.99 -15.58
CA GLU A 233 -10.49 -18.01 -14.74
C GLU A 233 -10.14 -18.19 -13.27
N PHE A 234 -10.03 -17.07 -12.55
CA PHE A 234 -9.72 -17.05 -11.14
C PHE A 234 -10.51 -15.96 -10.42
N ASP A 235 -10.81 -16.21 -9.15
CA ASP A 235 -11.24 -15.15 -8.25
C ASP A 235 -10.05 -14.29 -7.83
N GLY A 236 -10.27 -13.00 -7.78
CA GLY A 236 -9.27 -12.02 -7.40
C GLY A 236 -9.85 -10.83 -6.68
N THR A 237 -8.93 -10.03 -6.14
CA THR A 237 -9.24 -8.83 -5.39
C THR A 237 -8.53 -7.65 -6.05
N VAL A 238 -9.24 -6.54 -6.29
CA VAL A 238 -8.63 -5.32 -6.82
C VAL A 238 -7.60 -4.79 -5.81
N SER A 239 -6.31 -4.94 -6.12
CA SER A 239 -5.17 -4.52 -5.30
C SER A 239 -4.73 -3.09 -5.61
N GLY A 240 -5.09 -2.56 -6.78
CA GLY A 240 -4.68 -1.24 -7.23
C GLY A 240 -5.67 -0.66 -8.22
N VAL A 241 -5.86 0.65 -8.19
CA VAL A 241 -6.65 1.38 -9.18
C VAL A 241 -5.84 2.54 -9.71
N THR A 242 -5.81 2.70 -11.03
CA THR A 242 -5.10 3.78 -11.72
C THR A 242 -5.94 4.26 -12.91
N GLU A 243 -5.53 5.38 -13.52
CA GLU A 243 -6.09 5.84 -14.79
C GLU A 243 -5.93 4.84 -15.95
N PHE A 244 -4.98 3.91 -15.86
CA PHE A 244 -4.71 2.92 -16.91
C PHE A 244 -5.51 1.62 -16.75
N GLY A 245 -6.14 1.40 -15.59
CA GLY A 245 -6.88 0.17 -15.31
C GLY A 245 -6.82 -0.28 -13.85
N LEU A 246 -7.20 -1.54 -13.64
CA LEU A 246 -7.29 -2.19 -12.33
C LEU A 246 -6.14 -3.18 -12.17
N TYR A 247 -5.40 -3.11 -11.07
CA TYR A 247 -4.54 -4.20 -10.65
C TYR A 247 -5.36 -5.17 -9.80
N VAL A 248 -5.24 -6.46 -10.09
CA VAL A 248 -5.96 -7.52 -9.42
C VAL A 248 -4.96 -8.56 -8.91
N GLU A 249 -5.04 -8.85 -7.62
CA GLU A 249 -4.33 -9.97 -6.99
C GLU A 249 -5.24 -11.20 -7.01
N VAL A 250 -4.76 -12.31 -7.58
CA VAL A 250 -5.47 -13.60 -7.58
C VAL A 250 -5.49 -14.15 -6.15
N ASP A 251 -6.66 -14.58 -5.67
CA ASP A 251 -6.84 -14.93 -4.26
C ASP A 251 -5.99 -16.14 -3.83
N GLU A 252 -5.93 -17.18 -4.67
CA GLU A 252 -5.19 -18.42 -4.39
C GLU A 252 -3.67 -18.27 -4.54
N SER A 253 -3.22 -17.78 -5.69
CA SER A 253 -1.79 -17.75 -6.03
C SER A 253 -1.08 -16.48 -5.56
N LYS A 254 -1.86 -15.44 -5.20
CA LYS A 254 -1.35 -14.10 -4.88
C LYS A 254 -0.53 -13.47 -6.00
N CYS A 255 -0.67 -13.97 -7.22
CA CYS A 255 -0.10 -13.33 -8.39
C CYS A 255 -0.91 -12.10 -8.75
N GLU A 256 -0.22 -11.02 -9.09
CA GLU A 256 -0.87 -9.76 -9.47
C GLU A 256 -0.80 -9.58 -10.98
N GLY A 257 -1.91 -9.16 -11.60
CA GLY A 257 -2.00 -8.75 -12.99
C GLY A 257 -2.80 -7.46 -13.13
N MET A 258 -2.92 -6.96 -14.35
CA MET A 258 -3.65 -5.74 -14.65
C MET A 258 -4.77 -6.01 -15.63
N ILE A 259 -5.97 -5.54 -15.33
CA ILE A 259 -7.05 -5.37 -16.31
C ILE A 259 -6.90 -3.97 -16.91
N PRO A 260 -6.47 -3.83 -18.17
CA PRO A 260 -6.38 -2.53 -18.82
C PRO A 260 -7.75 -1.86 -18.90
N LEU A 261 -7.82 -0.54 -18.81
CA LEU A 261 -9.08 0.23 -18.90
C LEU A 261 -9.92 -0.15 -20.14
N ARG A 262 -9.25 -0.37 -21.28
CA ARG A 262 -9.88 -0.79 -22.54
C ARG A 262 -10.57 -2.17 -22.50
N MET A 263 -10.26 -3.00 -21.51
CA MET A 263 -10.89 -4.30 -21.30
C MET A 263 -12.15 -4.21 -20.42
N LEU A 264 -12.45 -3.03 -19.86
CA LEU A 264 -13.73 -2.76 -19.20
C LEU A 264 -14.75 -2.32 -20.25
N LEU A 265 -15.29 -3.30 -20.98
CA LEU A 265 -16.12 -3.05 -22.17
C LEU A 265 -17.55 -2.57 -21.84
N ASP A 266 -17.96 -2.65 -20.58
CA ASP A 266 -19.32 -2.36 -20.14
C ASP A 266 -19.61 -0.86 -19.98
N ASP A 267 -18.62 0.01 -19.82
CA ASP A 267 -18.81 1.46 -19.68
C ASP A 267 -17.55 2.26 -20.05
N TYR A 268 -17.65 3.58 -20.13
CA TYR A 268 -16.50 4.47 -20.08
C TYR A 268 -16.18 4.83 -18.63
N TYR A 269 -15.01 4.41 -18.14
CA TYR A 269 -14.61 4.59 -16.75
C TYR A 269 -13.67 5.78 -16.57
N GLU A 270 -13.91 6.54 -15.50
CA GLU A 270 -13.05 7.63 -15.05
C GLU A 270 -12.39 7.28 -13.71
N PHE A 271 -11.12 7.66 -13.55
CA PHE A 271 -10.40 7.48 -12.31
C PHE A 271 -10.71 8.58 -11.31
N ASP A 272 -11.28 8.19 -10.18
CA ASP A 272 -11.47 9.04 -9.02
C ASP A 272 -10.31 8.83 -8.05
N GLU A 273 -9.28 9.69 -8.14
CA GLU A 273 -8.07 9.60 -7.32
C GLU A 273 -8.38 9.71 -5.82
N ARG A 274 -9.36 10.56 -5.45
CA ARG A 274 -9.76 10.74 -4.04
C ARG A 274 -10.39 9.47 -3.48
N ASN A 275 -11.07 8.72 -4.33
CA ASN A 275 -11.79 7.52 -3.94
C ASN A 275 -11.07 6.21 -4.25
N PHE A 276 -9.92 6.26 -4.92
CA PHE A 276 -9.18 5.09 -5.40
C PHE A 276 -10.11 4.10 -6.12
N CYS A 277 -10.97 4.61 -7.00
CA CYS A 277 -11.89 3.80 -7.77
C CYS A 277 -12.04 4.29 -9.21
N LEU A 278 -12.41 3.36 -10.09
CA LEU A 278 -12.91 3.66 -11.42
C LEU A 278 -14.43 3.75 -11.35
N VAL A 279 -15.00 4.81 -11.93
CA VAL A 279 -16.45 5.03 -11.98
C VAL A 279 -16.91 5.11 -13.42
N GLY A 280 -17.83 4.22 -13.81
CA GLY A 280 -18.46 4.24 -15.12
C GLY A 280 -19.34 5.47 -15.31
N ARG A 281 -19.27 6.13 -16.47
CA ARG A 281 -20.06 7.33 -16.76
C ARG A 281 -21.54 7.03 -16.98
N ARG A 282 -21.87 5.94 -17.67
CA ARG A 282 -23.25 5.61 -18.07
C ARG A 282 -23.98 4.81 -17.00
N PHE A 283 -23.39 3.71 -16.56
CA PHE A 283 -24.00 2.76 -15.63
C PHE A 283 -23.62 3.03 -14.18
N ARG A 284 -22.70 3.98 -13.93
CA ARG A 284 -22.22 4.34 -12.58
C ARG A 284 -21.65 3.16 -11.80
N LYS A 285 -21.30 2.07 -12.48
CA LYS A 285 -20.60 0.92 -11.90
C LYS A 285 -19.25 1.39 -11.36
N ARG A 286 -18.83 0.83 -10.22
CA ARG A 286 -17.60 1.23 -9.54
C ARG A 286 -16.72 0.01 -9.33
N TYR A 287 -15.43 0.18 -9.58
CA TYR A 287 -14.39 -0.75 -9.17
C TYR A 287 -13.41 0.00 -8.27
N GLY A 288 -13.46 -0.30 -6.98
CA GLY A 288 -12.56 0.24 -5.97
C GLY A 288 -11.56 -0.81 -5.50
N LEU A 289 -10.57 -0.34 -4.75
CA LEU A 289 -9.67 -1.21 -4.01
C LEU A 289 -10.47 -2.17 -3.09
N GLY A 290 -10.10 -3.44 -3.09
CA GLY A 290 -10.72 -4.48 -2.26
C GLY A 290 -11.94 -5.16 -2.88
N ASP A 291 -12.45 -4.66 -4.01
CA ASP A 291 -13.57 -5.29 -4.69
C ASP A 291 -13.17 -6.68 -5.18
N LYS A 292 -14.08 -7.64 -4.99
CA LYS A 292 -13.95 -9.00 -5.50
C LYS A 292 -14.36 -9.02 -6.96
N VAL A 293 -13.52 -9.60 -7.78
CA VAL A 293 -13.71 -9.68 -9.23
C VAL A 293 -13.30 -11.06 -9.71
N ARG A 294 -14.00 -11.55 -10.74
CA ARG A 294 -13.58 -12.74 -11.46
C ARG A 294 -12.82 -12.31 -12.70
N ILE A 295 -11.64 -12.90 -12.89
CA ILE A 295 -10.75 -12.54 -13.99
C ILE A 295 -10.42 -13.76 -14.83
N ARG A 296 -10.08 -13.53 -16.09
CA ARG A 296 -9.46 -14.52 -16.97
C ARG A 296 -8.05 -14.08 -17.32
N VAL A 297 -7.10 -15.01 -17.30
CA VAL A 297 -5.73 -14.73 -17.71
C VAL A 297 -5.70 -14.57 -19.23
N GLU A 298 -5.50 -13.34 -19.71
CA GLU A 298 -5.58 -13.03 -21.14
C GLU A 298 -4.20 -13.16 -21.80
N ARG A 299 -3.17 -12.60 -21.15
CA ARG A 299 -1.82 -12.58 -21.73
C ARG A 299 -0.74 -12.53 -20.65
N ALA A 300 0.31 -13.32 -20.82
CA ALA A 300 1.53 -13.24 -20.05
C ALA A 300 2.70 -12.82 -20.97
N ASN A 301 3.41 -11.75 -20.63
CA ASN A 301 4.59 -11.29 -21.36
C ASN A 301 5.80 -11.23 -20.42
N LEU A 302 6.69 -12.22 -20.55
CA LEU A 302 7.86 -12.37 -19.68
C LEU A 302 8.89 -11.25 -19.88
N GLU A 303 9.14 -10.81 -21.12
CA GLU A 303 10.11 -9.74 -21.41
C GLU A 303 9.71 -8.43 -20.73
N ARG A 304 8.44 -8.05 -20.87
CA ARG A 304 7.86 -6.85 -20.26
C ARG A 304 7.52 -7.04 -18.79
N ARG A 305 7.56 -8.27 -18.26
CA ARG A 305 7.10 -8.64 -16.91
C ARG A 305 5.65 -8.17 -16.66
N GLN A 306 4.81 -8.35 -17.67
CA GLN A 306 3.40 -7.92 -17.67
C GLN A 306 2.47 -9.12 -17.71
N LEU A 307 1.43 -9.06 -16.89
CA LEU A 307 0.34 -10.02 -16.86
C LEU A 307 -0.95 -9.24 -17.06
N ASP A 308 -1.60 -9.49 -18.19
CA ASP A 308 -2.85 -8.84 -18.58
C ASP A 308 -4.02 -9.78 -18.26
N PHE A 309 -5.03 -9.25 -17.61
CA PHE A 309 -6.27 -9.93 -17.28
C PHE A 309 -7.45 -9.32 -18.04
N ALA A 310 -8.46 -10.13 -18.28
CA ALA A 310 -9.79 -9.69 -18.70
C ALA A 310 -10.77 -9.86 -17.55
N LEU A 311 -11.70 -8.91 -17.39
CA LEU A 311 -12.79 -9.06 -16.43
C LEU A 311 -13.82 -10.05 -16.99
N VAL A 312 -14.20 -11.04 -16.19
CA VAL A 312 -15.31 -11.94 -16.55
C VAL A 312 -16.59 -11.29 -16.07
N SER A 313 -17.47 -10.92 -17.00
CA SER A 313 -18.82 -10.46 -16.66
C SER A 313 -19.76 -11.65 -16.54
N ASP A 314 -20.51 -11.75 -15.46
CA ASP A 314 -21.66 -12.65 -15.39
C ASP A 314 -22.72 -12.15 -16.40
N GLU A 315 -22.76 -12.74 -17.59
CA GLU A 315 -23.78 -12.45 -18.61
C GLU A 315 -25.22 -12.80 -18.15
N ALA A 316 -25.37 -13.38 -16.95
CA ALA A 316 -26.66 -13.77 -16.38
C ALA A 316 -27.50 -12.60 -15.83
N GLU A 317 -26.93 -11.46 -15.42
CA GLU A 317 -27.72 -10.35 -14.85
C GLU A 317 -28.14 -9.27 -15.86
N VAL A 318 -27.48 -9.20 -17.03
CA VAL A 318 -27.79 -8.16 -18.05
C VAL A 318 -28.94 -8.59 -18.97
N SER A 319 -29.15 -9.90 -19.14
CA SER A 319 -30.19 -10.47 -20.00
C SER A 319 -31.61 -10.39 -19.38
N ALA A 320 -31.74 -10.51 -18.05
CA ALA A 320 -33.05 -10.62 -17.39
C ALA A 320 -33.83 -9.30 -17.23
N LYS A 321 -33.21 -8.14 -17.47
CA LYS A 321 -33.89 -6.82 -17.38
C LYS A 321 -34.22 -6.19 -18.73
N HIS A 322 -33.93 -6.85 -19.86
CA HIS A 322 -33.93 -6.20 -21.18
C HIS A 322 -34.80 -6.88 -22.24
N ILE A 323 -35.95 -7.44 -21.87
CA ILE A 323 -37.06 -7.65 -22.82
C ILE A 323 -38.38 -7.21 -22.18
N ALA A 324 -38.65 -5.91 -22.19
CA ALA A 324 -40.02 -5.40 -22.21
C ALA A 324 -40.16 -4.55 -23.48
N PRO A 325 -40.99 -4.96 -24.46
CA PRO A 325 -41.18 -4.17 -25.67
C PRO A 325 -41.87 -2.84 -25.33
N PRO A 326 -41.56 -1.75 -26.05
CA PRO A 326 -42.19 -0.45 -25.81
C PRO A 326 -43.69 -0.53 -26.13
N LYS A 327 -44.51 -0.04 -25.19
CA LYS A 327 -45.97 0.09 -25.37
C LYS A 327 -46.26 0.98 -26.58
N ALA A 328 -47.08 0.47 -27.49
CA ALA A 328 -47.57 1.18 -28.67
C ALA A 328 -48.22 2.52 -28.30
N ALA A 329 -47.87 3.57 -29.06
CA ALA A 329 -48.46 4.89 -28.94
C ALA A 329 -49.93 4.89 -29.40
N LYS A 330 -50.80 5.56 -28.63
CA LYS A 330 -52.22 5.77 -28.96
C LYS A 330 -52.36 6.76 -30.13
N PRO A 331 -53.36 6.60 -31.01
CA PRO A 331 -53.54 7.47 -32.16
C PRO A 331 -54.09 8.84 -31.76
N VAL A 332 -53.59 9.88 -32.44
CA VAL A 332 -54.03 11.26 -32.33
C VAL A 332 -55.38 11.41 -33.03
N VAL A 333 -56.40 11.83 -32.30
CA VAL A 333 -57.71 12.20 -32.86
C VAL A 333 -57.68 13.67 -33.26
N GLU A 334 -57.79 13.91 -34.56
CA GLU A 334 -58.00 15.21 -35.17
C GLU A 334 -59.44 15.69 -34.89
N LYS A 335 -59.62 16.86 -34.26
CA LYS A 335 -60.92 17.55 -34.27
C LYS A 335 -60.77 19.03 -34.65
N SER A 336 -61.32 19.28 -35.83
CA SER A 336 -61.69 20.54 -36.45
C SER A 336 -62.49 21.46 -35.53
N LYS A 337 -62.18 22.77 -35.57
CA LYS A 337 -63.07 23.83 -35.10
C LYS A 337 -63.16 24.93 -36.15
N LYS A 338 -64.36 25.12 -36.70
CA LYS A 338 -64.74 26.27 -37.51
C LYS A 338 -65.81 27.09 -36.78
N LYS A 339 -65.55 28.40 -36.73
CA LYS A 339 -66.45 29.58 -36.63
C LYS A 339 -67.29 29.80 -35.36
N GLY A 340 -67.24 31.06 -34.90
CA GLY A 340 -68.40 31.66 -34.20
C GLY A 340 -68.15 32.84 -33.25
N ARG A 341 -67.61 33.97 -33.72
CA ARG A 341 -68.03 35.36 -33.41
C ARG A 341 -68.47 35.74 -31.97
N ASN A 342 -67.68 36.64 -31.37
CA ASN A 342 -67.98 38.08 -31.16
C ASN A 342 -67.97 38.62 -29.72
N LYS A 343 -67.34 39.79 -29.63
CA LYS A 343 -67.52 40.92 -28.69
C LYS A 343 -67.15 40.74 -27.21
N GLY A 344 -66.09 41.45 -26.83
CA GLY A 344 -66.33 42.68 -26.10
C GLY A 344 -65.45 42.94 -24.88
N ARG A 345 -64.51 43.89 -25.08
CA ARG A 345 -64.07 44.91 -24.12
C ARG A 345 -63.55 44.48 -22.74
N GLY A 346 -62.29 44.85 -22.51
CA GLY A 346 -62.02 45.84 -21.46
C GLY A 346 -60.97 45.43 -20.43
N LYS A 347 -59.78 46.03 -20.58
CA LYS A 347 -58.92 46.69 -19.56
C LYS A 347 -58.84 46.00 -18.18
N ALA A 348 -57.68 45.62 -17.61
CA ALA A 348 -56.37 46.26 -17.46
C ALA A 348 -56.02 46.24 -15.96
N LYS A 349 -54.70 46.21 -15.66
CA LYS A 349 -54.01 46.39 -14.36
C LYS A 349 -54.04 45.14 -13.47
N ARG A 350 -52.95 44.40 -13.24
CA ARG A 350 -51.52 44.68 -12.95
C ARG A 350 -51.30 45.21 -11.51
N TYR A 351 -50.49 44.43 -10.78
CA TYR A 351 -49.84 44.62 -9.47
C TYR A 351 -50.74 44.43 -8.22
N LYS A 352 -50.33 43.66 -7.21
CA LYS A 352 -48.99 43.16 -6.83
C LYS A 352 -48.82 41.66 -7.00
#